data_AF-A0A9D0P3H6-F1
#
_entry.id   AF-A0A9D0P3H6-F1
#
_cell.length_a   1.000
_cell.length_b   1.000
_cell.length_c   1.000
_cell.angle_alpha   90.00
_cell.angle_beta   90.00
_cell.angle_gamma   90.00
#
_symmetry.space_group_name_H-M   'P 1'
#
loop_
_entity.id
_entity.type
_entity.pdbx_description
1 polymer ?
#
loop_
_entity_poly.entity_id
_entity_poly.type
_entity_poly.pdbx_seq_one_letter_code
_entity_poly.pdbx_strand_id
1 'polypeptide(L)' 'MGNFIETEMLPISKYLATSKILRVPEFQRSYAWSEDEVSQLWDDVVEAIDNSKAEYFIGPIVVKNSNEFLEVIDGQQRL' A
#
# COMPACT_ATOMS: atom_id res chain seq x y z
N MET A 1 24.57 8.21 11.25
CA MET A 1 23.30 8.95 11.13
C MET A 1 22.21 7.90 11.11
N GLY A 2 21.28 7.93 12.07
CA GLY A 2 20.28 6.87 12.22
C GLY A 2 19.35 6.80 11.01
N ASN A 3 18.94 5.60 10.63
CA ASN A 3 17.82 5.44 9.69
C ASN A 3 16.56 5.87 10.44
N PHE A 4 16.02 7.04 10.10
CA PHE A 4 14.77 7.53 10.65
C PHE A 4 13.60 6.91 9.89
N ILE A 5 12.56 6.51 10.60
CA ILE A 5 11.29 6.12 10.02
C ILE A 5 10.46 7.39 9.90
N GLU A 6 10.07 7.73 8.68
CA GLU A 6 9.11 8.79 8.39
C GLU A 6 7.73 8.15 8.16
N THR A 7 6.67 8.81 8.63
CA THR A 7 5.29 8.33 8.47
C THR A 7 4.41 9.48 8.01
N GLU A 8 3.70 9.27 6.92
CA GLU A 8 2.82 10.26 6.29
C GLU A 8 1.52 9.58 5.85
N MET A 9 0.37 10.22 6.07
CA MET A 9 -0.92 9.81 5.50
C MET A 9 -1.02 10.32 4.07
N LEU A 10 -1.09 9.41 3.11
CA LEU A 10 -1.03 9.73 1.69
C LEU A 10 -2.14 9.05 0.92
N PRO A 11 -2.71 9.73 -0.10
CA PRO A 11 -3.60 9.06 -1.04
C PRO A 11 -2.87 7.92 -1.75
N ILE A 12 -3.55 6.80 -1.97
CA ILE A 12 -2.97 5.65 -2.68
C ILE A 12 -2.50 6.02 -4.10
N SER A 13 -3.12 7.04 -4.70
CA SER A 13 -2.71 7.60 -5.99
C SER A 13 -1.27 8.12 -6.00
N LYS A 14 -0.71 8.57 -4.87
CA LYS A 14 0.71 8.98 -4.79
C LYS A 14 1.66 7.82 -5.07
N TYR A 15 1.26 6.57 -4.78
CA TYR A 15 2.05 5.38 -5.06
C TYR A 15 1.70 4.77 -6.42
N LEU A 16 0.42 4.78 -6.83
CA LEU A 16 0.00 4.22 -8.12
C LEU A 16 0.37 5.12 -9.31
N ALA A 17 0.49 6.44 -9.11
CA ALA A 17 0.83 7.42 -10.14
C ALA A 17 2.25 7.99 -9.98
N THR A 18 3.12 7.35 -9.19
CA THR A 18 4.51 7.78 -9.03
C THR A 18 5.35 7.48 -10.27
N SER A 19 6.38 8.29 -10.51
CA SER A 19 7.39 8.02 -11.53
C SER A 19 8.44 7.00 -11.09
N LYS A 20 8.50 6.68 -9.79
CA LYS A 20 9.39 5.65 -9.26
C LYS A 20 8.80 4.26 -9.48
N ILE A 21 9.67 3.27 -9.64
CA ILE A 21 9.24 1.87 -9.76
C ILE A 21 8.97 1.33 -8.34
N LEU A 22 7.76 0.81 -8.09
CA LEU A 22 7.47 -0.01 -6.91
C LEU A 22 8.13 -1.38 -7.08
N ARG A 23 9.00 -1.77 -6.15
CA ARG A 23 9.75 -3.03 -6.20
C ARG A 23 9.40 -3.91 -5.02
N VAL A 24 9.02 -5.16 -5.30
CA VAL A 24 8.91 -6.20 -4.28
C VAL A 24 10.27 -6.89 -4.11
N PRO A 25 10.87 -6.90 -2.90
CA PRO A 25 12.14 -7.60 -2.66
C PRO A 25 12.02 -9.13 -2.77
N GLU A 26 13.11 -9.81 -3.15
CA GLU A 26 13.11 -11.26 -3.37
C GLU A 26 12.79 -12.11 -2.12
N PHE A 27 13.01 -11.55 -0.92
CA PHE A 27 12.72 -12.24 0.34
C PHE A 27 11.23 -12.17 0.74
N GLN A 28 10.40 -11.42 0.01
CA GLN A 28 8.95 -11.40 0.24
C GLN A 28 8.28 -12.64 -0.32
N ARG A 29 7.18 -13.06 0.33
CA ARG A 29 6.35 -14.16 -0.18
C ARG A 29 5.61 -13.74 -1.46
N SER A 30 5.24 -14.72 -2.28
CA SER A 30 4.34 -14.50 -3.41
C SER A 30 2.98 -13.95 -2.96
N TYR A 31 2.22 -13.43 -3.94
CA TYR A 31 0.83 -13.06 -3.70
C TYR A 31 0.05 -14.24 -3.11
N ALA A 32 -0.68 -13.99 -2.03
CA ALA A 32 -1.30 -15.06 -1.25
C ALA A 32 -2.70 -14.72 -0.73
N TRP A 33 -3.21 -13.52 -1.05
CA TRP A 33 -4.63 -13.24 -0.85
C TRP A 33 -5.45 -14.11 -1.78
N SER A 34 -6.49 -14.71 -1.21
CA SER A 34 -7.55 -15.38 -1.93
C SER A 34 -8.64 -14.37 -2.31
N GLU A 35 -9.68 -14.85 -2.99
CA GLU A 35 -10.84 -14.04 -3.33
C GLU A 35 -11.48 -13.43 -2.08
N ASP A 36 -11.50 -14.13 -0.95
CA ASP A 36 -12.12 -13.65 0.28
C ASP A 36 -11.43 -12.36 0.80
N GLU A 37 -10.09 -12.32 0.83
CA GLU A 37 -9.38 -11.12 1.27
C GLU A 37 -9.51 -9.95 0.29
N VAL A 38 -9.54 -10.23 -1.02
CA VAL A 38 -9.75 -9.21 -2.05
C VAL A 38 -11.15 -8.63 -1.96
N SER A 39 -12.17 -9.49 -1.82
CA SER A 39 -13.56 -9.11 -1.65
C SER A 39 -13.75 -8.27 -0.40
N GLN A 40 -13.14 -8.64 0.72
CA GLN A 40 -13.23 -7.84 1.94
C GLN A 40 -12.67 -6.43 1.75
N LEU A 41 -11.49 -6.28 1.14
CA LEU A 41 -10.93 -4.95 0.87
C LEU A 41 -11.84 -4.14 -0.07
N TRP A 42 -12.37 -4.78 -1.09
CA TRP A 42 -13.25 -4.14 -2.06
C TRP A 42 -14.55 -3.66 -1.41
N ASP A 43 -15.22 -4.52 -0.64
CA ASP A 43 -16.47 -4.23 0.03
C ASP A 43 -16.30 -3.10 1.04
N ASP A 44 -15.19 -3.09 1.80
CA ASP A 44 -14.90 -2.01 2.73
C ASP A 44 -14.75 -0.64 2.02
N VAL A 45 -14.09 -0.61 0.85
CA VAL A 45 -13.92 0.61 0.05
C VAL A 45 -15.26 1.07 -0.50
N VAL A 46 -16.06 0.16 -1.04
CA VAL A 46 -17.41 0.46 -1.56
C VAL A 46 -18.30 0.98 -0.45
N GLU A 47 -18.31 0.32 0.71
CA GLU A 47 -19.09 0.75 1.88
C GLU A 47 -18.66 2.15 2.34
N ALA A 48 -17.36 2.47 2.31
CA ALA A 48 -16.90 3.80 2.66
C ALA A 48 -17.41 4.88 1.68
N ILE A 49 -17.46 4.56 0.38
CA ILE A 49 -18.02 5.43 -0.66
C ILE A 49 -19.52 5.61 -0.46
N ASP A 50 -20.27 4.53 -0.29
CA ASP A 50 -21.72 4.54 -0.14
C ASP A 50 -22.16 5.33 1.11
N ASN A 51 -21.40 5.20 2.19
CA ASN A 51 -21.60 5.98 3.42
C ASN A 51 -21.06 7.41 3.34
N SER A 52 -20.55 7.86 2.19
CA SER A 52 -19.97 9.19 2.00
C SER A 52 -18.89 9.53 3.04
N LYS A 53 -18.08 8.54 3.44
CA LYS A 53 -16.93 8.78 4.33
C LYS A 53 -15.93 9.69 3.63
N ALA A 54 -15.37 10.64 4.37
CA ALA A 54 -14.36 11.56 3.83
C ALA A 54 -13.08 10.84 3.40
N GLU A 55 -12.74 9.73 4.06
CA GLU A 55 -11.58 8.91 3.78
C GLU A 55 -11.79 7.45 4.20
N TYR A 56 -11.11 6.53 3.52
CA TYR A 56 -10.97 5.13 3.93
C TYR A 56 -9.48 4.79 4.04
N PHE A 57 -9.09 4.28 5.20
CA PHE A 57 -7.71 3.91 5.46
C PHE A 57 -7.46 2.45 5.06
N ILE A 58 -6.82 2.24 3.90
CA ILE A 58 -6.49 0.90 3.38
C ILE A 58 -5.43 0.15 4.23
N GLY A 59 -4.85 0.81 5.22
CA GLY A 59 -3.77 0.27 6.05
C GLY A 59 -2.39 0.81 5.69
N PRO A 60 -1.39 0.61 6.56
CA PRO A 60 -0.04 1.12 6.35
C PRO A 60 0.66 0.36 5.20
N ILE A 61 1.51 1.06 4.48
CA ILE A 61 2.45 0.49 3.51
C ILE A 61 3.84 0.95 3.94
N VAL A 62 4.75 0.01 4.18
CA VAL A 62 6.13 0.33 4.57
C VAL A 62 6.99 0.23 3.33
N VAL A 63 7.61 1.34 2.94
CA VAL A 63 8.54 1.38 1.82
C VAL A 63 9.92 1.84 2.25
N LYS A 64 10.94 1.28 1.62
CA LYS A 64 12.30 1.80 1.64
C LYS A 64 12.53 2.63 0.38
N ASN A 65 12.72 3.93 0.57
CA ASN A 65 12.94 4.87 -0.52
C ASN A 65 14.41 4.82 -0.98
N SER A 66 14.64 4.41 -2.23
CA SER A 66 15.93 4.50 -2.91
C SER A 66 15.85 5.47 -4.09
N ASN A 67 16.98 5.82 -4.71
CA ASN A 67 17.00 6.81 -5.79
C ASN A 67 16.06 6.45 -6.96
N GLU A 68 16.03 5.18 -7.36
CA GLU A 68 15.27 4.72 -8.53
C GLU A 68 14.00 3.94 -8.18
N PHE A 69 13.96 3.32 -6.98
CA PHE A 69 12.89 2.41 -6.58
C PHE A 69 12.31 2.76 -5.22
N LEU A 70 11.04 2.46 -5.03
CA LEU A 70 10.42 2.32 -3.72
C LEU A 70 10.30 0.81 -3.43
N GLU A 71 11.13 0.29 -2.54
CA GLU A 71 11.08 -1.13 -2.17
C GLU A 71 9.97 -1.35 -1.15
N VAL A 72 8.98 -2.19 -1.46
CA VAL A 72 7.84 -2.51 -0.57
C VAL A 72 8.29 -3.53 0.47
N ILE A 73 8.37 -3.10 1.74
CA ILE A 73 8.79 -3.92 2.87
C ILE A 73 7.60 -4.57 3.56
N ASP A 74 6.45 -3.89 3.59
CA ASP A 74 5.18 -4.42 4.11
C ASP A 74 3.99 -3.77 3.39
N GLY A 75 2.86 -4.46 3.37
CA GLY A 75 1.62 -4.02 2.69
C GLY A 75 1.50 -4.48 1.24
N GLN A 76 2.41 -5.32 0.75
CA GLN A 76 2.46 -5.76 -0.65
C GLN A 76 1.17 -6.40 -1.17
N GLN A 77 0.39 -7.08 -0.31
CA GLN A 77 -0.81 -7.79 -0.75
C GLN A 77 -1.98 -6.83 -1.04
N ARG A 78 -1.90 -5.59 -0.53
CA ARG A 78 -2.88 -4.52 -0.72
C ARG A 78 -2.58 -3.59 -1.89
N LEU A 79 -1.38 -3.69 -2.45
CA LEU A 79 -0.90 -2.91 -3.60
C LEU A 79 -1.10 -3.70 -4.89
#